data_AF-A0A2E7Y4L2-F1
#
_entry.id   AF-A0A2E7Y4L2-F1
#
_cell.length_a   1.000
_cell.length_b   1.000
_cell.length_c   1.000
_cell.angle_alpha   90.00
_cell.angle_beta   90.00
_cell.angle_gamma   90.00
#
_symmetry.space_group_name_H-M   'P 1'
#
loop_
_entity.id
_entity.type
_entity.pdbx_description
1 polymer ?
#
loop_
_entity_poly.entity_id
_entity_poly.type
_entity_poly.pdbx_seq_one_letter_code
_entity_poly.pdbx_strand_id
1 'polypeptide(L)'
;MANCAKCHGVTGDGNGTEQLDRPARSFLAGGVSFGNTNQAIRRVVQHGIAGTPMPGFVGVLNRPSIDAVVAYARDGTPIGEEHDYETRFIAPDVDGSRTVKGVRAVEALALDPATDPESLEDIFKKP
;
A
#
# COMPACT_ATOMS: atom_id res chain seq x y z
N MET A 1 13.64 8.76 -0.69
CA MET A 1 13.90 9.06 0.74
C MET A 1 13.66 10.51 1.14
N ALA A 2 14.03 11.51 0.33
CA ALA A 2 13.96 12.93 0.74
C ALA A 2 12.56 13.41 1.17
N ASN A 3 11.48 12.87 0.61
CA ASN A 3 10.12 13.25 0.97
C ASN A 3 9.61 12.60 2.26
N CYS A 4 10.15 11.43 2.66
CA CYS A 4 9.71 10.69 3.84
C CYS A 4 10.51 11.12 5.10
N ALA A 5 11.82 11.33 4.93
CA ALA A 5 12.74 11.63 6.02
C ALA A 5 12.47 12.99 6.68
N LYS A 6 11.83 13.93 5.97
CA LYS A 6 11.40 15.22 6.54
C LYS A 6 10.50 15.03 7.76
N CYS A 7 9.63 14.03 7.75
CA CYS A 7 8.73 13.74 8.87
C CYS A 7 9.23 12.57 9.71
N HIS A 8 9.68 11.48 9.07
CA HIS A 8 10.03 10.23 9.76
C HIS A 8 11.50 10.13 10.21
N GLY A 9 12.33 11.11 9.89
CA GLY A 9 13.78 11.06 10.14
C GLY A 9 14.52 10.18 9.12
N VAL A 10 15.82 10.42 8.96
CA VAL A 10 16.68 9.65 8.02
C VAL A 10 16.84 8.20 8.46
N THR A 11 16.72 7.95 9.76
CA THR A 11 16.79 6.63 10.39
C THR A 11 15.42 5.97 10.60
N GLY A 12 14.33 6.67 10.24
CA GLY A 12 12.97 6.18 10.53
C GLY A 12 12.59 6.24 12.01
N ASP A 13 13.29 7.03 12.81
CA ASP A 13 13.07 7.16 14.26
C ASP A 13 11.88 8.06 14.63
N GLY A 14 11.28 8.74 13.66
CA GLY A 14 10.18 9.70 13.86
C GLY A 14 10.65 11.13 14.15
N ASN A 15 11.96 11.39 14.18
CA ASN A 15 12.55 12.70 14.44
C ASN A 15 12.92 13.42 13.14
N GLY A 16 11.92 13.67 12.31
CA GLY A 16 12.08 14.48 11.11
C GLY A 16 12.36 15.96 11.41
N THR A 17 12.77 16.69 10.38
CA THR A 17 12.99 18.15 10.44
C THR A 17 11.69 18.95 10.41
N GLU A 18 10.58 18.35 9.98
CA GLU A 18 9.27 18.98 9.89
C GLU A 18 8.63 19.12 11.28
N GLN A 19 8.09 20.30 11.61
CA GLN A 19 7.32 20.49 12.84
C GLN A 19 5.88 20.00 12.65
N LEU A 20 5.50 19.00 13.43
CA LEU A 20 4.17 18.40 13.44
C LEU A 20 3.58 18.49 14.84
N ASP A 21 2.27 18.70 14.95
CA ASP A 21 1.56 18.71 16.25
C ASP A 21 1.74 17.41 17.03
N ARG A 22 1.92 16.31 16.30
CA ARG A 22 2.29 15.00 16.83
C ARG A 22 3.43 14.44 15.98
N PRO A 23 4.49 13.89 16.61
CA PRO A 23 5.63 13.36 15.86
C PRO A 23 5.17 12.26 14.90
N ALA A 24 5.86 12.17 13.76
CA ALA A 24 5.62 11.08 12.83
C ALA A 24 5.95 9.74 13.49
N ARG A 25 5.34 8.67 12.99
CA ARG A 25 5.56 7.34 13.58
C ARG A 25 7.00 6.89 13.36
N SER A 26 7.64 6.46 14.44
CA SER A 26 8.91 5.74 14.42
C SER A 26 8.71 4.32 13.90
N PHE A 27 9.42 3.95 12.84
CA PHE A 27 9.48 2.59 12.32
C PHE A 27 10.30 1.67 13.24
N LEU A 28 11.30 2.23 13.92
CA LEU A 28 12.15 1.51 14.88
C LEU A 28 11.37 1.02 16.11
N ALA A 29 10.30 1.75 16.49
CA ALA A 29 9.48 1.43 17.64
C ALA A 29 8.48 0.28 17.40
N GLY A 30 8.59 -0.45 16.29
CA GLY A 30 7.81 -1.66 16.00
C GLY A 30 6.30 -1.40 16.01
N GLY A 31 5.76 -0.87 14.92
CA GLY A 31 4.34 -0.56 14.83
C GLY A 31 4.05 0.52 13.79
N VAL A 32 3.34 0.21 12.72
CA VAL A 32 2.64 1.25 11.94
C VAL A 32 1.22 1.42 12.46
N SER A 33 0.63 2.61 12.26
CA SER A 33 -0.65 3.02 12.87
C SER A 33 -1.83 2.07 12.62
N PHE A 34 -1.74 1.21 11.60
CA PHE A 34 -2.80 0.29 11.20
C PHE A 34 -2.35 -1.17 11.05
N GLY A 35 -1.24 -1.56 11.70
CA GLY A 35 -0.76 -2.95 11.77
C GLY A 35 0.47 -3.26 10.91
N ASN A 36 1.32 -4.20 11.35
CA ASN A 36 2.66 -4.42 10.80
C ASN A 36 2.72 -5.35 9.58
N THR A 37 1.61 -5.59 8.90
CA THR A 37 1.61 -6.40 7.68
C THR A 37 2.07 -5.56 6.49
N ASN A 38 2.73 -6.19 5.50
CA ASN A 38 3.14 -5.50 4.27
C ASN A 38 1.96 -4.76 3.61
N GLN A 39 0.78 -5.40 3.61
CA GLN A 39 -0.43 -4.82 3.03
C GLN A 39 -0.93 -3.59 3.80
N ALA A 40 -0.90 -3.62 5.14
CA ALA A 40 -1.32 -2.47 5.95
C ALA A 40 -0.38 -1.27 5.75
N ILE A 41 0.94 -1.50 5.77
CA ILE A 41 1.93 -0.46 5.49
C ILE A 41 1.75 0.08 4.06
N ARG A 42 1.59 -0.80 3.07
CA ARG A 42 1.38 -0.43 1.66
C ARG A 42 0.16 0.48 1.49
N ARG A 43 -0.96 0.14 2.13
CA ARG A 43 -2.19 0.93 2.10
C ARG A 43 -1.99 2.33 2.68
N VAL A 44 -1.27 2.45 3.79
CA VAL A 44 -0.93 3.75 4.40
C VAL A 44 -0.04 4.59 3.48
N VAL A 45 0.96 3.98 2.84
CA VAL A 45 1.83 4.69 1.88
C VAL A 45 1.03 5.13 0.64
N GLN A 46 0.14 4.29 0.13
CA GLN A 46 -0.67 4.62 -1.05
C GLN A 46 -1.66 5.75 -0.79
N HIS A 47 -2.41 5.68 0.30
CA HIS A 47 -3.56 6.57 0.53
C HIS A 47 -3.32 7.65 1.60
N GLY A 48 -2.22 7.57 2.34
CA GLY A 48 -1.95 8.45 3.46
C GLY A 48 -2.84 8.12 4.66
N ILE A 49 -2.90 9.06 5.61
CA ILE A 49 -3.75 8.93 6.80
C ILE A 49 -4.62 10.19 6.91
N ALA A 50 -5.92 10.02 6.68
CA ALA A 50 -6.90 11.11 6.75
C ALA A 50 -6.85 11.81 8.12
N GLY A 51 -6.89 13.15 8.11
CA GLY A 51 -6.79 13.95 9.32
C GLY A 51 -5.37 14.08 9.88
N THR A 52 -4.35 13.63 9.14
CA THR A 52 -2.93 13.84 9.52
C THR A 52 -2.17 14.50 8.37
N PRO A 53 -0.95 15.02 8.63
CA PRO A 53 -0.07 15.52 7.58
C PRO A 53 0.51 14.45 6.65
N MET A 54 0.22 13.15 6.84
CA MET A 54 0.76 12.05 6.01
C MET A 54 -0.03 11.92 4.69
N PRO A 55 0.53 12.34 3.54
CA PRO A 55 -0.18 12.28 2.26
C PRO A 55 -0.19 10.86 1.69
N GLY A 56 -1.09 10.63 0.73
CA GLY A 56 -1.04 9.46 -0.13
C GLY A 56 -0.06 9.64 -1.27
N PHE A 57 0.62 8.56 -1.65
CA PHE A 57 1.60 8.54 -2.74
C PHE A 57 1.13 7.73 -3.97
N VAL A 58 -0.16 7.37 -4.03
CA VAL A 58 -0.76 6.79 -5.24
C VAL A 58 -0.54 7.72 -6.44
N GLY A 59 -0.11 7.15 -7.57
CA GLY A 59 0.24 7.91 -8.78
C GLY A 59 1.55 8.71 -8.70
N VAL A 60 2.17 8.82 -7.52
CA VAL A 60 3.48 9.49 -7.32
C VAL A 60 4.61 8.47 -7.27
N LEU A 61 4.40 7.36 -6.57
CA LEU A 61 5.36 6.25 -6.48
C LEU A 61 4.87 5.08 -7.33
N ASN A 62 5.81 4.46 -8.07
CA ASN A 62 5.56 3.17 -8.72
C ASN A 62 5.66 2.02 -7.70
N ARG A 63 5.17 0.85 -8.08
CA ARG A 63 5.08 -0.32 -7.20
C ARG A 63 6.43 -0.74 -6.58
N PRO A 64 7.54 -0.86 -7.34
CA PRO A 64 8.85 -1.16 -6.75
C PRO A 64 9.29 -0.13 -5.71
N SER A 65 8.97 1.15 -5.93
CA SER A 65 9.28 2.21 -4.97
C SER A 65 8.43 2.10 -3.70
N ILE A 66 7.15 1.76 -3.84
CA ILE A 66 6.27 1.51 -2.68
C ILE A 66 6.79 0.31 -1.90
N ASP A 67 7.17 -0.78 -2.56
CA ASP A 67 7.67 -1.99 -1.92
C ASP A 67 9.00 -1.76 -1.20
N ALA A 68 9.89 -0.95 -1.78
CA ALA A 68 11.10 -0.51 -1.10
C ALA A 68 10.80 0.32 0.16
N VAL A 69 9.79 1.19 0.12
CA VAL A 69 9.34 1.96 1.30
C VAL A 69 8.74 1.04 2.36
N VAL A 70 7.92 0.07 1.96
CA VAL A 70 7.31 -0.90 2.87
C VAL A 70 8.39 -1.76 3.53
N ALA A 71 9.34 -2.27 2.74
CA ALA A 71 10.48 -3.02 3.25
C ALA A 71 11.25 -2.20 4.29
N TYR A 72 11.61 -0.96 3.96
CA TYR A 72 12.30 -0.04 4.86
C TYR A 72 11.52 0.23 6.15
N ALA A 73 10.21 0.46 6.06
CA ALA A 73 9.37 0.74 7.21
C ALA A 73 9.13 -0.49 8.12
N ARG A 74 9.36 -1.71 7.59
CA ARG A 74 9.19 -2.96 8.33
C ARG A 74 10.48 -3.41 9.02
N ASP A 75 11.49 -3.78 8.24
CA ASP A 75 12.75 -4.38 8.73
C ASP A 75 13.92 -4.30 7.74
N GLY A 76 13.74 -3.61 6.61
CA GLY A 76 14.74 -3.49 5.54
C GLY A 76 14.88 -4.72 4.63
N THR A 77 14.21 -5.84 4.91
CA THR A 77 14.27 -7.02 4.04
C THR A 77 13.42 -6.77 2.79
N PRO A 78 14.02 -6.88 1.59
CA PRO A 78 13.31 -6.68 0.33
C PRO A 78 12.04 -7.53 0.26
N ILE A 79 10.95 -6.93 -0.22
CA ILE A 79 9.75 -7.67 -0.57
C ILE A 79 10.03 -8.24 -1.97
N GLY A 80 10.22 -9.56 -2.05
CA GLY A 80 10.57 -10.23 -3.32
C GLY A 80 9.49 -10.05 -4.40
N GLU A 81 9.89 -10.23 -5.66
CA GLU A 81 9.02 -10.03 -6.84
C GLU A 81 7.91 -11.09 -7.02
N GLU A 82 7.82 -12.10 -6.15
CA GLU A 82 6.80 -13.14 -6.28
C GLU A 82 5.72 -12.95 -5.22
N HIS A 83 4.61 -12.37 -5.67
CA HIS A 83 3.37 -12.36 -4.94
C HIS A 83 2.45 -13.40 -5.57
N ASP A 84 2.10 -14.44 -4.82
CA ASP A 84 0.93 -15.24 -5.15
C ASP A 84 -0.28 -14.30 -5.21
N TYR A 85 -0.87 -14.19 -6.39
CA TYR A 85 -2.13 -13.50 -6.54
C TYR A 85 -3.21 -14.37 -5.89
N GLU A 86 -3.54 -14.04 -4.65
CA GLU A 86 -4.73 -14.59 -4.00
C GLU A 86 -5.95 -14.26 -4.85
N THR A 87 -6.83 -15.24 -5.04
CA THR A 87 -8.06 -15.03 -5.82
C THR A 87 -8.92 -13.98 -5.12
N ARG A 88 -9.07 -12.83 -5.77
CA ARG A 88 -9.81 -11.67 -5.26
C ARG A 88 -10.99 -11.36 -6.15
N PHE A 89 -12.14 -11.08 -5.54
CA PHE A 89 -13.31 -10.55 -6.23
C PHE A 89 -13.30 -9.03 -6.17
N ILE A 90 -13.61 -8.40 -7.30
CA ILE A 90 -13.68 -6.94 -7.42
C ILE A 90 -15.08 -6.57 -7.88
N ALA A 91 -15.76 -5.77 -7.06
CA ALA A 91 -17.10 -5.30 -7.31
C ALA A 91 -17.27 -3.88 -6.72
N PRO A 92 -18.14 -3.05 -7.31
CA PRO A 92 -18.47 -1.74 -6.74
C PRO A 92 -18.90 -1.91 -5.28
N ASP A 93 -18.39 -1.04 -4.41
CA ASP A 93 -18.71 -0.99 -2.98
C ASP A 93 -18.35 -2.26 -2.17
N VAL A 94 -17.46 -3.11 -2.70
CA VAL A 94 -16.97 -4.31 -2.00
C VAL A 94 -15.49 -4.16 -1.61
N ASP A 95 -15.26 -3.83 -0.35
CA ASP A 95 -13.94 -3.87 0.27
C ASP A 95 -13.75 -5.17 1.09
N GLY A 96 -12.74 -5.97 0.70
CA GLY A 96 -12.28 -7.16 1.43
C GLY A 96 -12.99 -8.47 1.06
N SER A 97 -12.67 -9.54 1.80
CA SER A 97 -13.23 -10.88 1.54
C SER A 97 -14.74 -10.92 1.81
N ARG A 98 -15.49 -11.49 0.87
CA ARG A 98 -16.94 -11.68 0.94
C ARG A 98 -17.33 -13.05 0.38
N THR A 99 -18.32 -13.67 1.00
CA THR A 99 -18.97 -14.85 0.43
C THR A 99 -19.99 -14.40 -0.60
N VAL A 100 -19.80 -14.78 -1.86
CA VAL A 100 -20.77 -14.52 -2.93
C VAL A 100 -21.71 -15.72 -3.05
N LYS A 101 -23.03 -15.48 -2.95
CA LYS A 101 -24.05 -16.50 -3.26
C LYS A 101 -24.56 -16.26 -4.68
N GLY A 102 -24.74 -17.34 -5.45
CA GLY A 102 -25.39 -17.26 -6.77
C GLY A 102 -24.48 -16.97 -7.96
N VAL A 103 -23.17 -17.26 -7.89
CA VAL A 103 -22.30 -17.22 -9.08
C VAL A 103 -22.80 -18.24 -10.10
N ARG A 104 -23.29 -17.76 -11.25
CA ARG A 104 -23.88 -18.61 -12.31
C ARG A 104 -22.83 -19.10 -13.32
N ALA A 105 -21.77 -18.33 -13.54
CA ALA A 105 -20.66 -18.67 -14.42
C ALA A 105 -19.41 -17.89 -13.99
N VAL A 106 -18.24 -18.47 -14.25
CA VAL A 106 -16.92 -17.82 -14.18
C VAL A 106 -16.29 -17.97 -15.54
N GLU A 107 -15.89 -16.86 -16.16
CA GLU A 107 -15.18 -16.87 -17.43
C GLU A 107 -13.70 -16.56 -17.16
N ALA A 108 -12.82 -17.49 -17.56
CA ALA A 108 -11.39 -17.28 -17.44
C ALA A 108 -10.91 -16.41 -18.60
N LEU A 109 -10.30 -15.27 -18.29
CA LEU A 109 -9.62 -14.43 -19.27
C LEU A 109 -8.11 -14.72 -19.20
N ALA A 110 -7.51 -15.07 -20.33
CA ALA A 110 -6.05 -15.12 -20.42
C ALA A 110 -5.53 -13.68 -20.55
N LEU A 111 -4.70 -13.26 -19.61
CA LEU A 111 -4.01 -11.97 -19.66
C LEU A 111 -2.65 -12.13 -20.31
N ASP A 112 -2.17 -11.09 -20.99
CA ASP A 112 -0.76 -11.04 -21.39
C ASP A 112 0.10 -11.14 -20.12
N PRO A 113 1.18 -11.94 -20.09
CA PRO A 113 2.02 -12.09 -18.90
C PRO A 113 2.60 -10.78 -18.34
N ALA A 114 2.72 -9.74 -19.16
CA ALA A 114 3.15 -8.41 -18.75
C ALA A 114 2.01 -7.52 -18.23
N THR A 115 0.76 -7.97 -18.30
CA THR A 115 -0.40 -7.24 -17.79
C THR A 115 -0.34 -7.21 -16.27
N ASP A 116 -0.29 -6.01 -15.70
CA ASP A 116 -0.46 -5.84 -14.25
C ASP A 116 -1.92 -6.12 -13.89
N PRO A 117 -2.24 -7.20 -13.14
CA PRO A 117 -3.62 -7.50 -12.76
C PRO A 117 -4.23 -6.41 -11.87
N GLU A 118 -3.42 -5.60 -11.16
CA GLU A 118 -3.92 -4.44 -10.39
C GLU A 118 -4.57 -3.38 -11.30
N SER A 119 -4.16 -3.28 -12.57
CA SER A 119 -4.77 -2.36 -13.54
C SER A 119 -6.21 -2.72 -13.91
N LEU A 120 -6.62 -3.98 -13.69
CA LEU A 120 -7.97 -4.48 -13.93
C LEU A 120 -8.88 -4.28 -12.71
N GLU A 121 -8.33 -3.81 -11.60
CA GLU A 121 -9.03 -3.63 -10.35
C GLU A 121 -9.76 -2.27 -10.26
N ASP A 122 -9.40 -1.32 -11.13
CA ASP A 122 -9.94 0.03 -11.15
C ASP A 122 -11.27 0.07 -11.92
N ILE A 123 -12.30 -0.55 -11.34
CA ILE A 123 -13.68 -0.61 -11.85
C ILE A 123 -14.36 0.77 -11.97
N PHE A 124 -13.74 1.83 -11.47
CA PHE A 124 -14.26 3.20 -11.54
C PHE A 124 -13.52 4.11 -12.52
N LYS A 125 -12.59 3.56 -13.32
CA LYS A 125 -11.88 4.34 -14.35
C LYS A 125 -12.89 4.87 -15.37
N LYS A 126 -13.30 6.13 -15.19
CA LYS A 126 -14.14 6.86 -16.14
C LYS A 126 -13.34 7.03 -17.44
N PRO A 127 -13.97 6.87 -18.62
CA PRO A 127 -13.28 7.00 -19.91
C PRO A 127 -12.53 8.33 -20.06
#